data_AF-A0A961D4P5-F1
#
_entry.id   AF-A0A961D4P5-F1
#
_cell.length_a   1.000
_cell.length_b   1.000
_cell.length_c   1.000
_cell.angle_alpha   90.00
_cell.angle_beta   90.00
_cell.angle_gamma   90.00
#
_symmetry.space_group_name_H-M   'P 1'
#
loop_
_entity.id
_entity.type
_entity.pdbx_description
1 polymer ?
#
loop_
_entity_poly.entity_id
_entity_poly.type
_entity_poly.pdbx_seq_one_letter_code
_entity_poly.pdbx_strand_id
1 'polypeptide(L)'
;MTRRRKHREPHERARLSQDATPANPMMIAQRISRARAVANSDVVAQIVAAAEQRTGRPRMIPLDAVFAAFVFHATSRPHAMTTSGVCASLKTLTRDDLLRLGIPACDRIRYKRVHSGWRAIRRVLERGFLMAHDHDLEADESTGEVLPCPDGCPYVPVNLDEILTELVQASIPTEFERPTGVAIDGTDIESHTRPHRKRVDAQGRAFWSIDHDAKWGHRTATSRRPTELHLGYEAHVATYIPPVDGAPIPQLVAGVALRPGVRLRSSAAIAVLDALKFITEALLDRGYTT
;
A
#
# COMPACT_ATOMS: atom_id res chain seq x y z
N MET A 1 -18.72 -29.26 -45.60
CA MET A 1 -19.30 -28.19 -44.76
C MET A 1 -18.25 -27.72 -43.75
N THR A 2 -17.56 -26.64 -44.09
CA THR A 2 -16.33 -26.18 -43.43
C THR A 2 -16.68 -25.09 -42.40
N ARG A 3 -16.53 -25.39 -41.10
CA ARG A 3 -16.78 -24.44 -40.00
C ARG A 3 -15.74 -23.30 -40.05
N ARG A 4 -16.16 -22.13 -40.54
CA ARG A 4 -15.40 -20.87 -40.44
C ARG A 4 -15.10 -20.55 -38.98
N ARG A 5 -13.82 -20.57 -38.59
CA ARG A 5 -13.32 -19.97 -37.35
C ARG A 5 -13.55 -18.46 -37.41
N LYS A 6 -14.42 -17.91 -36.54
CA LYS A 6 -14.49 -16.47 -36.29
C LYS A 6 -13.16 -16.04 -35.70
N HIS A 7 -12.41 -15.23 -36.45
CA HIS A 7 -11.27 -14.47 -35.94
C HIS A 7 -11.79 -13.59 -34.79
N ARG A 8 -11.30 -13.84 -33.57
CA ARG A 8 -11.46 -12.92 -32.45
C ARG A 8 -10.46 -11.80 -32.69
N GLU A 9 -10.94 -10.60 -32.98
CA GLU A 9 -10.09 -9.42 -33.04
C GLU A 9 -9.35 -9.24 -31.70
N PRO A 10 -8.09 -8.79 -31.72
CA PRO A 10 -7.35 -8.55 -30.49
C PRO A 10 -8.05 -7.43 -29.72
N HIS A 11 -8.53 -7.77 -28.52
CA HIS A 11 -9.09 -6.83 -27.55
C HIS A 11 -8.19 -5.59 -27.47
N GLU A 12 -8.73 -4.44 -27.90
CA GLU A 12 -8.11 -3.14 -27.70
C GLU A 12 -7.68 -3.03 -26.24
N ARG A 13 -6.40 -2.74 -26.04
CA ARG A 13 -5.83 -2.38 -24.74
C ARG A 13 -6.78 -1.37 -24.10
N ALA A 14 -7.20 -1.63 -22.86
CA ALA A 14 -8.04 -0.72 -22.09
C ALA A 14 -7.48 0.71 -22.22
N ARG A 15 -8.18 1.56 -22.98
CA ARG A 15 -7.85 2.97 -23.10
C ARG A 15 -8.12 3.58 -21.73
N LEU A 16 -7.06 4.09 -21.10
CA LEU A 16 -7.16 4.98 -19.93
C LEU A 16 -8.19 6.08 -20.25
N SER A 17 -8.96 6.49 -19.25
CA SER A 17 -9.94 7.58 -19.39
C SER A 17 -9.30 8.78 -20.08
N GLN A 18 -9.94 9.30 -21.14
CA GLN A 18 -9.43 10.45 -21.90
C GLN A 18 -9.52 11.76 -21.11
N ASP A 19 -10.27 11.78 -20.00
CA ASP A 19 -10.47 12.94 -19.14
C ASP A 19 -9.43 13.03 -18.00
N ALA A 20 -8.58 12.01 -17.84
CA ALA A 20 -7.46 12.11 -16.91
C ALA A 20 -6.34 12.89 -17.60
N THR A 21 -6.12 14.14 -17.18
CA THR A 21 -4.89 14.88 -17.53
C THR A 21 -3.70 13.95 -17.23
N PRO A 22 -2.92 13.53 -18.23
CA PRO A 22 -1.78 12.66 -17.99
C PRO A 22 -0.85 13.42 -17.04
N ALA A 23 -0.68 12.90 -15.83
CA ALA A 23 0.19 13.51 -14.84
C ALA A 23 1.56 13.76 -15.49
N ASN A 24 2.07 14.99 -15.38
CA ASN A 24 3.40 15.30 -15.89
C ASN A 24 4.39 14.26 -15.35
N PRO A 25 5.12 13.55 -16.23
CA PRO A 25 5.99 12.47 -15.79
C PRO A 25 7.06 13.05 -14.87
N MET A 26 7.06 12.59 -13.61
CA MET A 26 8.04 13.06 -12.62
C MET A 26 9.46 12.75 -13.09
N MET A 27 10.35 13.74 -12.98
CA MET A 27 11.77 13.57 -13.23
C MET A 27 12.37 12.56 -12.24
N ILE A 28 13.46 11.90 -12.63
CA ILE A 28 14.18 10.93 -11.77
C ILE A 28 14.52 11.57 -10.41
N ALA A 29 15.05 12.80 -10.41
CA ALA A 29 15.40 13.52 -9.18
C ALA A 29 14.18 13.74 -8.26
N GLN A 30 13.02 14.09 -8.82
CA GLN A 30 11.78 14.27 -8.05
C GLN A 30 11.30 12.95 -7.44
N ARG A 31 11.40 11.85 -8.20
CA ARG A 31 11.03 10.51 -7.72
C ARG A 31 11.95 10.02 -6.62
N ILE A 32 13.26 10.27 -6.73
CA ILE A 32 14.23 9.96 -5.67
C ILE A 32 13.94 10.78 -4.42
N SER A 33 13.70 12.08 -4.57
CA SER A 33 13.36 12.97 -3.45
C SER A 33 12.10 12.50 -2.71
N ARG A 34 11.01 12.19 -3.44
CA ARG A 34 9.78 11.63 -2.84
C ARG A 34 10.02 10.29 -2.16
N ALA A 35 10.77 9.39 -2.79
CA ALA A 35 11.09 8.09 -2.22
C ALA A 35 11.90 8.20 -0.92
N ARG A 36 12.85 9.14 -0.85
CA ARG A 36 13.62 9.42 0.37
C ARG A 36 12.78 10.11 1.44
N ALA A 37 11.91 11.04 1.07
CA ALA A 37 11.01 11.69 2.03
C ALA A 37 10.16 10.64 2.76
N VAL A 38 9.55 9.71 2.02
CA VAL A 38 8.81 8.59 2.61
C VAL A 38 9.72 7.68 3.44
N ALA A 39 10.90 7.32 2.94
CA ALA A 39 11.81 6.43 3.66
C ALA A 39 12.42 7.05 4.93
N ASN A 40 12.46 8.38 5.02
CA ASN A 40 12.95 9.12 6.18
C ASN A 40 11.84 9.43 7.19
N SER A 41 10.59 9.00 6.94
CA SER A 41 9.49 9.19 7.88
C SER A 41 9.66 8.36 9.14
N ASP A 42 9.07 8.85 10.25
CA ASP A 42 9.15 8.17 11.55
C ASP A 42 8.59 6.75 11.50
N VAL A 43 7.49 6.53 10.77
CA VAL A 43 6.90 5.19 10.56
C VAL A 43 7.89 4.23 9.91
N VAL A 44 8.62 4.65 8.88
CA VAL A 44 9.62 3.81 8.23
C VAL A 44 10.83 3.60 9.14
N ALA A 45 11.28 4.64 9.86
CA ALA A 45 12.39 4.52 10.81
C ALA A 45 12.08 3.47 11.89
N GLN A 46 10.87 3.47 12.43
CA GLN A 46 10.41 2.49 13.42
C GLN A 46 10.34 1.06 12.85
N ILE A 47 9.81 0.88 11.63
CA ILE A 47 9.78 -0.42 10.94
C ILE A 47 11.20 -0.94 10.68
N VAL A 48 12.11 -0.05 10.26
CA VAL A 48 13.52 -0.39 10.01
C VAL A 48 14.20 -0.81 11.30
N ALA A 49 14.05 -0.05 12.38
CA ALA A 49 14.61 -0.37 13.69
C ALA A 49 14.13 -1.74 14.18
N ALA A 50 12.82 -2.01 14.11
CA ALA A 50 12.24 -3.31 14.45
C ALA A 50 12.78 -4.46 13.58
N ALA A 51 13.03 -4.20 12.29
CA ALA A 51 13.59 -5.20 11.37
C ALA A 51 15.09 -5.46 11.59
N GLU A 52 15.82 -4.52 12.19
CA GLU A 52 17.25 -4.57 12.46
C GLU A 52 17.63 -5.08 13.86
N GLN A 53 16.68 -5.31 14.76
CA GLN A 53 16.91 -5.90 16.09
C GLN A 53 17.67 -7.24 16.09
N ARG A 54 17.87 -7.89 14.93
CA ARG A 54 18.65 -9.12 14.82
C ARG A 54 20.16 -8.85 14.75
N THR A 55 20.90 -9.57 15.57
CA THR A 55 22.37 -9.65 15.48
C THR A 55 22.81 -10.37 14.20
N GLY A 56 23.84 -9.84 13.54
CA GLY A 56 24.38 -10.40 12.32
C GLY A 56 25.27 -9.45 11.53
N ARG A 57 25.78 -9.90 10.38
CA ARG A 57 26.58 -9.06 9.49
C ARG A 57 25.73 -7.88 8.97
N PRO A 58 26.26 -6.64 8.99
CA PRO A 58 25.57 -5.48 8.44
C PRO A 58 25.10 -5.71 6.99
N ARG A 59 23.92 -5.18 6.68
CA ARG A 59 23.36 -5.25 5.33
C ARG A 59 24.17 -4.37 4.37
N MET A 60 24.36 -4.87 3.15
CA MET A 60 25.03 -4.09 2.10
C MET A 60 24.12 -3.03 1.47
N ILE A 61 22.81 -3.21 1.56
CA ILE A 61 21.82 -2.19 1.20
C ILE A 61 21.00 -1.97 2.48
N PRO A 62 21.06 -0.77 3.08
CA PRO A 62 20.24 -0.40 4.24
C PRO A 62 18.75 -0.64 4.00
N LEU A 63 17.99 -0.95 5.05
CA LEU A 63 16.57 -1.27 4.90
C LEU A 63 15.72 -0.07 4.48
N ASP A 64 16.02 1.13 4.98
CA ASP A 64 15.42 2.39 4.54
C ASP A 64 15.64 2.61 3.03
N ALA A 65 16.85 2.31 2.53
CA ALA A 65 17.17 2.40 1.10
C ALA A 65 16.42 1.34 0.28
N VAL A 66 16.18 0.15 0.83
CA VAL A 66 15.29 -0.84 0.20
C VAL A 66 13.85 -0.32 0.17
N PHE A 67 13.35 0.28 1.24
CA PHE A 67 12.02 0.89 1.27
C PHE A 67 11.90 1.99 0.20
N ALA A 68 12.87 2.91 0.16
CA ALA A 68 12.97 3.96 -0.85
C ALA A 68 12.98 3.39 -2.28
N ALA A 69 13.66 2.27 -2.53
CA ALA A 69 13.67 1.63 -3.84
C ALA A 69 12.27 1.16 -4.29
N PHE A 70 11.46 0.64 -3.37
CA PHE A 70 10.08 0.24 -3.66
C PHE A 70 9.20 1.45 -3.95
N VAL A 71 9.29 2.51 -3.14
CA VAL A 71 8.56 3.77 -3.39
C VAL A 71 8.98 4.39 -4.72
N PHE A 72 10.29 4.45 -5.01
CA PHE A 72 10.83 4.92 -6.26
C PHE A 72 10.26 4.13 -7.45
N HIS A 73 10.20 2.80 -7.38
CA HIS A 73 9.59 1.99 -8.42
C HIS A 73 8.09 2.31 -8.59
N ALA A 74 7.35 2.36 -7.49
CA ALA A 74 5.92 2.61 -7.45
C ALA A 74 5.52 3.95 -8.10
N THR A 75 6.34 5.01 -7.97
CA THR A 75 6.07 6.32 -8.61
C THR A 75 6.05 6.29 -10.15
N SER A 76 6.48 5.19 -10.78
CA SER A 76 6.47 5.05 -12.25
C SER A 76 5.69 3.84 -12.74
N ARG A 77 5.67 2.75 -11.96
CA ARG A 77 5.09 1.46 -12.38
C ARG A 77 4.33 0.80 -11.23
N PRO A 78 3.30 1.45 -10.65
CA PRO A 78 2.59 0.95 -9.48
C PRO A 78 1.87 -0.39 -9.74
N HIS A 79 1.53 -0.68 -11.00
CA HIS A 79 0.90 -1.94 -11.43
C HIS A 79 1.88 -3.12 -11.54
N ALA A 80 3.18 -2.92 -11.29
CA ALA A 80 4.22 -3.93 -11.54
C ALA A 80 5.15 -4.14 -10.33
N MET A 81 4.60 -4.16 -9.11
CA MET A 81 5.32 -4.22 -7.83
C MET A 81 6.00 -5.58 -7.54
N THR A 82 6.91 -5.99 -8.40
CA THR A 82 7.74 -7.18 -8.24
C THR A 82 9.15 -6.78 -7.83
N THR A 83 9.84 -7.59 -7.01
CA THR A 83 11.24 -7.28 -6.65
C THR A 83 12.16 -7.26 -7.87
N SER A 84 11.86 -8.06 -8.91
CA SER A 84 12.56 -8.01 -10.19
C SER A 84 12.32 -6.68 -10.92
N GLY A 85 11.08 -6.19 -10.92
CA GLY A 85 10.70 -4.86 -11.43
C GLY A 85 11.44 -3.73 -10.70
N VAL A 86 11.48 -3.78 -9.37
CA VAL A 86 12.25 -2.82 -8.54
C VAL A 86 13.73 -2.86 -8.93
N CYS A 87 14.33 -4.05 -9.02
CA CYS A 87 15.72 -4.20 -9.44
C CYS A 87 15.98 -3.66 -10.86
N ALA A 88 15.02 -3.82 -11.78
CA ALA A 88 15.13 -3.27 -13.13
C ALA A 88 15.12 -1.74 -13.10
N SER A 89 14.22 -1.12 -12.31
CA SER A 89 14.20 0.33 -12.11
C SER A 89 15.48 0.86 -11.46
N LEU A 90 16.09 0.15 -10.52
CA LEU A 90 17.35 0.57 -9.92
C LEU A 90 18.53 0.51 -10.91
N LYS A 91 18.50 -0.42 -11.87
CA LYS A 91 19.56 -0.55 -12.89
C LYS A 91 19.55 0.56 -13.93
N THR A 92 18.48 1.35 -14.03
CA THR A 92 18.43 2.52 -14.92
C THR A 92 18.98 3.79 -14.28
N LEU A 93 19.32 3.74 -12.99
CA LEU A 93 19.83 4.89 -12.24
C LEU A 93 21.35 5.01 -12.39
N THR A 94 21.85 6.25 -12.37
CA THR A 94 23.30 6.50 -12.29
C THR A 94 23.83 6.17 -10.90
N ARG A 95 25.16 6.14 -10.73
CA ARG A 95 25.78 5.94 -9.42
C ARG A 95 25.40 7.04 -8.42
N ASP A 96 25.31 8.29 -8.88
CA ASP A 96 24.90 9.43 -8.05
C ASP A 96 23.43 9.31 -7.62
N ASP A 97 22.54 8.92 -8.55
CA ASP A 97 21.14 8.67 -8.24
C ASP A 97 20.95 7.56 -7.18
N LEU A 98 21.72 6.48 -7.28
CA LEU A 98 21.69 5.39 -6.30
C LEU A 98 22.12 5.88 -4.91
N LEU A 99 23.19 6.69 -4.85
CA LEU A 99 23.66 7.30 -3.60
C LEU A 99 22.60 8.22 -2.99
N ARG A 100 21.95 9.06 -3.81
CA ARG A 100 20.85 9.92 -3.38
C ARG A 100 19.62 9.13 -2.91
N LEU A 101 19.41 7.93 -3.43
CA LEU A 101 18.37 6.99 -2.97
C LEU A 101 18.76 6.26 -1.66
N GLY A 102 20.00 6.46 -1.17
CA GLY A 102 20.54 5.80 0.03
C GLY A 102 21.14 4.43 -0.24
N ILE A 103 21.25 4.02 -1.51
CA ILE A 103 21.89 2.75 -1.88
C ILE A 103 23.39 3.01 -2.03
N PRO A 104 24.25 2.35 -1.21
CA PRO A 104 25.69 2.52 -1.32
C PRO A 104 26.17 2.22 -2.74
N ALA A 105 27.18 2.98 -3.19
CA ALA A 105 27.82 2.74 -4.47
C ALA A 105 28.34 1.31 -4.54
N CYS A 106 27.60 0.45 -5.22
CA CYS A 106 27.96 -0.94 -5.43
C CYS A 106 27.97 -1.21 -6.93
N ASP A 107 28.95 -2.02 -7.36
CA ASP A 107 29.17 -2.28 -8.79
C ASP A 107 27.97 -2.96 -9.47
N ARG A 108 27.08 -3.58 -8.67
CA ARG A 108 25.87 -4.22 -9.21
C ARG A 108 24.74 -4.31 -8.19
N ILE A 109 23.56 -3.85 -8.60
CA ILE A 109 22.29 -4.15 -7.92
C ILE A 109 21.99 -5.65 -8.05
N ARG A 110 21.97 -6.35 -6.91
CA ARG A 110 21.70 -7.80 -6.84
C ARG A 110 20.30 -8.06 -6.28
N TYR A 111 19.50 -8.83 -7.01
CA TYR A 111 18.16 -9.26 -6.61
C TYR A 111 18.10 -9.79 -5.17
N LYS A 112 19.02 -10.70 -4.81
CA LYS A 112 19.09 -11.32 -3.47
C LYS A 112 19.16 -10.27 -2.35
N ARG A 113 19.86 -9.15 -2.56
CA ARG A 113 20.04 -8.10 -1.53
C ARG A 113 18.75 -7.32 -1.32
N VAL A 114 18.14 -6.85 -2.42
CA VAL A 114 16.85 -6.13 -2.40
C VAL A 114 15.75 -7.02 -1.81
N HIS A 115 15.64 -8.26 -2.30
CA HIS A 115 14.64 -9.21 -1.84
C HIS A 115 14.81 -9.61 -0.36
N SER A 116 16.05 -9.78 0.10
CA SER A 116 16.32 -10.06 1.52
C SER A 116 15.95 -8.89 2.42
N GLY A 117 16.19 -7.64 1.99
CA GLY A 117 15.76 -6.46 2.72
C GLY A 117 14.23 -6.34 2.79
N TRP A 118 13.56 -6.50 1.65
CA TRP A 118 12.09 -6.47 1.60
C TRP A 118 11.45 -7.55 2.48
N ARG A 119 12.00 -8.77 2.49
CA ARG A 119 11.53 -9.84 3.39
C ARG A 119 11.71 -9.51 4.87
N ALA A 120 12.70 -8.70 5.23
CA ALA A 120 12.89 -8.27 6.61
C ALA A 120 11.80 -7.28 7.03
N ILE A 121 11.55 -6.26 6.19
CA ILE A 121 10.47 -5.28 6.37
C ILE A 121 9.11 -5.99 6.44
N ARG A 122 8.79 -6.82 5.45
CA ARG A 122 7.52 -7.56 5.37
C ARG A 122 7.27 -8.41 6.62
N ARG A 123 8.31 -9.02 7.21
CA ARG A 123 8.15 -9.85 8.41
C ARG A 123 7.71 -9.03 9.62
N VAL A 124 8.18 -7.79 9.76
CA VAL A 124 7.73 -6.90 10.84
C VAL A 124 6.25 -6.56 10.63
N LEU A 125 5.89 -6.18 9.41
CA LEU A 125 4.50 -5.85 9.05
C LEU A 125 3.54 -7.03 9.27
N GLU A 126 3.95 -8.25 8.91
CA GLU A 126 3.15 -9.47 9.09
C GLU A 126 3.00 -9.90 10.55
N ARG A 127 3.88 -9.44 11.46
CA ARG A 127 3.78 -9.75 12.89
C ARG A 127 2.72 -8.92 13.59
N GLY A 128 2.39 -7.75 13.05
CA GLY A 128 1.41 -6.83 13.65
C GLY A 128 1.93 -6.05 14.86
N PHE A 129 3.26 -5.99 15.09
CA PHE A 129 3.87 -5.15 16.13
C PHE A 129 5.32 -4.79 15.79
N LEU A 130 5.77 -3.61 16.23
CA LEU A 130 7.18 -3.17 16.15
C LEU A 130 8.01 -3.72 17.31
N MET A 131 7.38 -3.82 18.48
CA MET A 131 8.01 -4.27 19.71
C MET A 131 7.05 -5.22 20.44
N ALA A 132 7.57 -6.36 20.89
CA ALA A 132 6.77 -7.38 21.56
C ALA A 132 6.53 -6.99 23.03
N HIS A 133 5.51 -7.60 23.65
CA HIS A 133 5.42 -7.64 25.11
C HIS A 133 6.68 -8.32 25.69
N ASP A 134 7.13 -7.84 26.83
CA ASP A 134 8.18 -8.45 27.66
C ASP A 134 7.59 -9.18 28.88
N HIS A 135 6.27 -9.30 28.94
CA HIS A 135 5.50 -10.00 29.95
C HIS A 135 4.48 -10.93 29.28
N ASP A 136 3.96 -11.90 30.04
CA ASP A 136 2.86 -12.74 29.59
C ASP A 136 1.54 -11.95 29.57
N LEU A 137 0.68 -12.25 28.59
CA LEU A 137 -0.65 -11.69 28.53
C LEU A 137 -1.57 -12.49 29.45
N GLU A 138 -2.18 -11.80 30.41
CA GLU A 138 -3.20 -12.38 31.28
C GLU A 138 -4.58 -12.15 30.65
N ALA A 139 -5.47 -13.12 30.81
CA ALA A 139 -6.86 -13.00 30.39
C ALA A 139 -7.76 -13.32 31.58
N ASP A 140 -8.87 -12.59 31.69
CA ASP A 140 -9.90 -12.89 32.67
C ASP A 140 -10.50 -14.27 32.36
N GLU A 141 -10.42 -15.19 33.32
CA GLU A 141 -10.83 -16.60 33.13
C GLU A 141 -12.34 -16.76 32.87
N SER A 142 -13.15 -15.78 33.27
CA SER A 142 -14.62 -15.84 33.17
C SER A 142 -15.15 -15.24 31.87
N THR A 143 -14.50 -14.19 31.36
CA THR A 143 -14.92 -13.46 30.14
C THR A 143 -14.05 -13.80 28.93
N GLY A 144 -12.81 -14.26 29.15
CA GLY A 144 -11.81 -14.45 28.11
C GLY A 144 -11.18 -13.16 27.60
N GLU A 145 -11.48 -12.01 28.22
CA GLU A 145 -10.91 -10.71 27.83
C GLU A 145 -9.44 -10.61 28.27
N VAL A 146 -8.56 -10.22 27.36
CA VAL A 146 -7.14 -9.99 27.66
C VAL A 146 -7.03 -8.73 28.52
N LEU A 147 -6.41 -8.85 29.69
CA LEU A 147 -6.23 -7.75 30.62
C LEU A 147 -5.28 -6.68 30.04
N PRO A 148 -5.44 -5.40 30.43
CA PRO A 148 -4.52 -4.35 30.02
C PRO A 148 -3.07 -4.67 30.39
N CYS A 149 -2.14 -4.24 29.54
CA CYS A 149 -0.72 -4.37 29.85
C CYS A 149 -0.33 -3.51 31.07
N PRO A 150 0.64 -3.95 31.89
CA PRO A 150 1.18 -3.16 32.98
C PRO A 150 1.84 -1.87 32.45
N ASP A 151 1.92 -0.86 33.32
CA ASP A 151 2.62 0.38 33.02
C ASP A 151 4.08 0.11 32.62
N GLY A 152 4.50 0.71 31.51
CA GLY A 152 5.86 0.54 30.98
C GLY A 152 6.05 -0.65 30.04
N CYS A 153 4.98 -1.41 29.72
CA CYS A 153 5.04 -2.43 28.67
C CYS A 153 5.59 -1.83 27.35
N PRO A 154 6.62 -2.43 26.73
CA PRO A 154 7.23 -1.92 25.52
C PRO A 154 6.42 -2.26 24.26
N TYR A 155 5.26 -2.91 24.37
CA TYR A 155 4.49 -3.34 23.20
C TYR A 155 4.05 -2.16 22.34
N VAL A 156 4.35 -2.24 21.05
CA VAL A 156 3.93 -1.25 20.06
C VAL A 156 3.23 -1.99 18.92
N PRO A 157 1.89 -1.94 18.83
CA PRO A 157 1.16 -2.60 17.76
C PRO A 157 1.45 -1.93 16.42
N VAL A 158 1.21 -2.69 15.36
CA VAL A 158 1.29 -2.23 13.96
C VAL A 158 0.07 -2.73 13.22
N ASN A 159 -0.73 -1.80 12.73
CA ASN A 159 -1.75 -2.10 11.75
C ASN A 159 -1.32 -1.66 10.34
N LEU A 160 -1.69 -2.45 9.33
CA LEU A 160 -1.40 -2.10 7.94
C LEU A 160 -2.14 -0.83 7.51
N ASP A 161 -3.38 -0.62 7.94
CA ASP A 161 -4.16 0.57 7.57
C ASP A 161 -3.57 1.85 8.18
N GLU A 162 -3.08 1.77 9.42
CA GLU A 162 -2.35 2.86 10.09
C GLU A 162 -1.06 3.19 9.34
N ILE A 163 -0.22 2.17 9.05
CA ILE A 163 1.02 2.37 8.30
C ILE A 163 0.76 2.98 6.92
N LEU A 164 -0.23 2.46 6.19
CA LEU A 164 -0.54 2.97 4.86
C LEU A 164 -0.97 4.45 4.92
N THR A 165 -1.77 4.80 5.93
CA THR A 165 -2.20 6.18 6.17
C THR A 165 -1.04 7.07 6.62
N GLU A 166 -0.15 6.61 7.50
CA GLU A 166 1.04 7.35 7.91
C GLU A 166 2.03 7.57 6.75
N LEU A 167 2.20 6.56 5.88
CA LEU A 167 3.01 6.70 4.66
C LEU A 167 2.44 7.75 3.71
N VAL A 168 1.11 7.80 3.58
CA VAL A 168 0.42 8.87 2.84
C VAL A 168 0.69 10.21 3.49
N GLN A 169 0.47 10.35 4.81
CA GLN A 169 0.67 11.59 5.54
C GLN A 169 2.11 12.11 5.47
N ALA A 170 3.08 11.22 5.55
CA ALA A 170 4.51 11.54 5.40
C ALA A 170 4.89 12.00 3.99
N SER A 171 4.07 11.70 2.98
CA SER A 171 4.27 12.15 1.60
C SER A 171 3.69 13.54 1.33
N ILE A 172 2.91 14.09 2.25
CA ILE A 172 2.28 15.41 2.14
C ILE A 172 3.21 16.47 2.74
N PRO A 173 3.52 17.57 2.00
CA PRO A 173 4.36 18.65 2.51
C PRO A 173 3.89 19.17 3.87
N THR A 174 4.85 19.51 4.74
CA THR A 174 4.56 20.01 6.09
C THR A 174 3.88 21.38 6.06
N GLU A 175 4.10 22.15 4.99
CA GLU A 175 3.50 23.47 4.77
C GLU A 175 2.03 23.38 4.33
N PHE A 176 1.56 22.20 3.92
CA PHE A 176 0.16 21.99 3.59
C PHE A 176 -0.64 21.88 4.89
N GLU A 177 -1.45 22.90 5.16
CA GLU A 177 -2.42 22.86 6.26
C GLU A 177 -3.44 21.75 6.01
N ARG A 178 -3.57 20.83 6.96
CA ARG A 178 -4.41 19.65 6.84
C ARG A 178 -5.84 20.02 7.26
N PRO A 179 -6.82 19.93 6.34
CA PRO A 179 -8.22 20.10 6.72
C PRO A 179 -8.68 18.99 7.66
N THR A 180 -9.72 19.28 8.45
CA THR A 180 -10.36 18.28 9.34
C THR A 180 -11.50 17.52 8.67
N GLY A 181 -11.81 17.83 7.40
CA GLY A 181 -12.81 17.14 6.59
C GLY A 181 -12.17 16.20 5.57
N VAL A 182 -12.77 15.02 5.38
CA VAL A 182 -12.41 14.10 4.29
C VAL A 182 -13.64 13.57 3.54
N ALA A 183 -13.46 13.21 2.28
CA ALA A 183 -14.37 12.35 1.54
C ALA A 183 -13.71 10.98 1.33
N ILE A 184 -14.43 9.89 1.59
CA ILE A 184 -13.92 8.53 1.40
C ILE A 184 -14.70 7.82 0.31
N ASP A 185 -13.98 7.33 -0.70
CA ASP A 185 -14.55 6.52 -1.77
C ASP A 185 -13.68 5.30 -2.09
N GLY A 186 -14.32 4.26 -2.61
CA GLY A 186 -13.68 3.00 -2.98
C GLY A 186 -13.29 3.02 -4.46
N THR A 187 -12.05 2.64 -4.76
CA THR A 187 -11.58 2.43 -6.13
C THR A 187 -10.96 1.05 -6.31
N ASP A 188 -11.20 0.44 -7.47
CA ASP A 188 -10.67 -0.88 -7.79
C ASP A 188 -9.14 -0.84 -8.01
N ILE A 189 -8.43 -1.76 -7.35
CA ILE A 189 -7.01 -2.04 -7.61
C ILE A 189 -6.87 -3.48 -8.06
N GLU A 190 -6.42 -3.68 -9.29
CA GLU A 190 -6.14 -5.02 -9.81
C GLU A 190 -4.93 -5.65 -9.14
N SER A 191 -5.01 -6.95 -8.89
CA SER A 191 -3.84 -7.71 -8.49
C SER A 191 -2.74 -7.59 -9.56
N HIS A 192 -1.50 -7.48 -9.09
CA HIS A 192 -0.31 -7.52 -9.95
C HIS A 192 -0.12 -8.87 -10.65
N THR A 193 -0.89 -9.90 -10.28
CA THR A 193 -0.82 -11.25 -10.87
C THR A 193 -2.06 -11.60 -11.66
N ARG A 194 -1.88 -12.41 -12.69
CA ARG A 194 -2.99 -12.84 -13.54
C ARG A 194 -3.84 -13.91 -12.85
N PRO A 195 -5.17 -13.86 -13.03
CA PRO A 195 -6.05 -14.91 -12.54
C PRO A 195 -5.76 -16.25 -13.23
N HIS A 196 -5.90 -17.34 -12.47
CA HIS A 196 -5.92 -18.71 -12.92
C HIS A 196 -7.15 -19.45 -12.36
N ARG A 197 -7.35 -20.71 -12.76
CA ARG A 197 -8.42 -21.55 -12.21
C ARG A 197 -8.31 -21.62 -10.68
N LYS A 198 -9.45 -21.64 -9.98
CA LYS A 198 -9.52 -21.78 -8.52
C LYS A 198 -8.60 -22.91 -8.04
N ARG A 199 -7.75 -22.62 -7.07
CA ARG A 199 -6.92 -23.59 -6.33
C ARG A 199 -7.20 -23.45 -4.84
N VAL A 200 -6.76 -24.44 -4.08
CA VAL A 200 -6.92 -24.49 -2.62
C VAL A 200 -5.54 -24.67 -2.01
N ASP A 201 -5.20 -23.85 -1.01
CA ASP A 201 -3.92 -23.97 -0.30
C ASP A 201 -3.97 -25.06 0.78
N ALA A 202 -2.85 -25.29 1.47
CA ALA A 202 -2.75 -26.31 2.52
C ALA A 202 -3.68 -26.03 3.72
N GLN A 203 -4.21 -24.80 3.84
CA GLN A 203 -5.12 -24.36 4.88
C GLN A 203 -6.59 -24.37 4.41
N GLY A 204 -6.88 -24.93 3.23
CA GLY A 204 -8.25 -25.01 2.70
C GLY A 204 -8.76 -23.70 2.09
N ARG A 205 -7.92 -22.66 1.96
CA ARG A 205 -8.35 -21.37 1.43
C ARG A 205 -8.30 -21.35 -0.08
N ALA A 206 -9.40 -20.90 -0.68
CA ALA A 206 -9.49 -20.73 -2.12
C ALA A 206 -8.70 -19.49 -2.58
N PHE A 207 -7.91 -19.68 -3.65
CA PHE A 207 -7.18 -18.61 -4.30
C PHE A 207 -7.27 -18.72 -5.83
N TRP A 208 -7.18 -17.57 -6.48
CA TRP A 208 -7.31 -17.42 -7.94
C TRP A 208 -6.06 -16.87 -8.59
N SER A 209 -5.04 -16.53 -7.82
CA SER A 209 -3.75 -16.07 -8.32
C SER A 209 -2.64 -16.28 -7.29
N ILE A 210 -1.38 -16.01 -7.66
CA ILE A 210 -0.24 -16.06 -6.72
C ILE A 210 -0.37 -15.00 -5.62
N ASP A 211 -1.13 -13.94 -5.87
CA ASP A 211 -1.68 -13.09 -4.84
C ASP A 211 -2.87 -13.83 -4.17
N HIS A 212 -2.63 -14.41 -3.00
CA HIS A 212 -3.62 -15.24 -2.28
C HIS A 212 -4.72 -14.41 -1.63
N ASP A 213 -4.42 -13.14 -1.32
CA ASP A 213 -5.33 -12.24 -0.64
C ASP A 213 -6.33 -11.65 -1.65
N ALA A 214 -5.90 -11.37 -2.88
CA ALA A 214 -6.78 -10.87 -3.95
C ALA A 214 -8.05 -11.72 -4.14
N LYS A 215 -9.21 -11.04 -4.21
CA LYS A 215 -10.53 -11.64 -4.42
C LYS A 215 -11.23 -11.06 -5.63
N TRP A 216 -12.19 -11.80 -6.16
CA TRP A 216 -13.06 -11.30 -7.23
C TRP A 216 -13.97 -10.19 -6.68
N GLY A 217 -13.98 -9.06 -7.37
CA GLY A 217 -14.87 -7.92 -7.12
C GLY A 217 -15.63 -7.55 -8.39
N HIS A 218 -16.76 -6.88 -8.22
CA HIS A 218 -17.43 -6.20 -9.31
C HIS A 218 -16.78 -4.85 -9.53
N ARG A 219 -16.46 -4.52 -10.77
CA ARG A 219 -16.02 -3.16 -11.08
C ARG A 219 -17.15 -2.18 -10.87
N THR A 220 -16.81 -0.93 -10.57
CA THR A 220 -17.77 0.18 -10.62
C THR A 220 -18.48 0.19 -11.97
N ALA A 221 -19.80 0.00 -11.95
CA ALA A 221 -20.59 -0.12 -13.17
C ALA A 221 -20.56 1.19 -13.95
N THR A 222 -20.06 1.14 -15.18
CA THR A 222 -20.18 2.25 -16.14
C THR A 222 -21.19 1.88 -17.20
N SER A 223 -21.76 2.87 -17.90
CA SER A 223 -22.69 2.64 -19.02
C SER A 223 -22.13 1.71 -20.11
N ARG A 224 -20.79 1.59 -20.19
CA ARG A 224 -20.09 0.72 -21.14
C ARG A 224 -19.76 -0.66 -20.58
N ARG A 225 -19.67 -0.81 -19.25
CA ARG A 225 -19.21 -2.04 -18.58
C ARG A 225 -20.01 -2.31 -17.30
N PRO A 226 -21.27 -2.76 -17.44
CA PRO A 226 -22.17 -2.88 -16.29
C PRO A 226 -21.86 -4.07 -15.37
N THR A 227 -21.13 -5.08 -15.84
CA THR A 227 -20.94 -6.36 -15.12
C THR A 227 -19.50 -6.87 -15.16
N GLU A 228 -18.51 -6.00 -15.41
CA GLU A 228 -17.13 -6.45 -15.48
C GLU A 228 -16.61 -6.84 -14.08
N LEU A 229 -15.93 -7.97 -13.98
CA LEU A 229 -15.27 -8.43 -12.76
C LEU A 229 -13.77 -8.12 -12.83
N HIS A 230 -13.17 -7.80 -11.69
CA HIS A 230 -11.71 -7.76 -11.52
C HIS A 230 -11.27 -8.70 -10.40
N LEU A 231 -10.03 -9.19 -10.48
CA LEU A 231 -9.38 -9.89 -9.37
C LEU A 231 -8.41 -8.92 -8.70
N GLY A 232 -8.62 -8.61 -7.43
CA GLY A 232 -7.78 -7.68 -6.70
C GLY A 232 -8.38 -7.20 -5.40
N TYR A 233 -8.31 -5.89 -5.22
CA TYR A 233 -8.65 -5.16 -4.00
C TYR A 233 -9.57 -3.99 -4.33
N GLU A 234 -10.22 -3.47 -3.30
CA GLU A 234 -10.81 -2.16 -3.26
C GLU A 234 -9.94 -1.31 -2.33
N ALA A 235 -9.45 -0.18 -2.83
CA ALA A 235 -8.77 0.83 -2.02
C ALA A 235 -9.79 1.90 -1.62
N HIS A 236 -9.97 2.03 -0.31
CA HIS A 236 -10.80 3.04 0.31
C HIS A 236 -9.92 4.25 0.58
N VAL A 237 -10.06 5.27 -0.24
CA VAL A 237 -9.16 6.43 -0.28
C VAL A 237 -9.88 7.62 0.34
N ALA A 238 -9.38 8.10 1.48
CA ALA A 238 -9.80 9.37 2.04
C ALA A 238 -9.06 10.50 1.33
N THR A 239 -9.80 11.50 0.83
CA THR A 239 -9.26 12.70 0.21
C THR A 239 -9.69 13.90 1.03
N TYR A 240 -8.77 14.84 1.30
CA TYR A 240 -9.15 16.06 2.00
C TYR A 240 -10.21 16.85 1.22
N ILE A 241 -11.17 17.41 1.96
CA ILE A 241 -12.18 18.33 1.42
C ILE A 241 -12.07 19.69 2.10
N PRO A 242 -12.41 20.79 1.41
CA PRO A 242 -12.51 22.07 2.07
C PRO A 242 -13.69 22.05 3.06
N PRO A 243 -13.68 22.92 4.09
CA PRO A 243 -14.86 23.18 4.90
C PRO A 243 -16.05 23.59 4.04
N VAL A 244 -17.27 23.45 4.57
CA VAL A 244 -18.48 24.00 3.94
C VAL A 244 -18.27 25.49 3.68
N ASP A 245 -18.56 25.93 2.44
CA ASP A 245 -18.32 27.29 1.93
C ASP A 245 -16.85 27.75 1.86
N GLY A 246 -15.90 26.83 2.09
CA GLY A 246 -14.46 27.07 1.99
C GLY A 246 -13.94 27.20 0.56
N ALA A 247 -12.78 27.83 0.41
CA ALA A 247 -12.09 27.89 -0.88
C ALA A 247 -11.64 26.48 -1.34
N PRO A 248 -11.60 26.20 -2.66
CA PRO A 248 -11.08 24.93 -3.16
C PRO A 248 -9.64 24.68 -2.72
N ILE A 249 -9.36 23.45 -2.30
CA ILE A 249 -8.02 22.99 -1.92
C ILE A 249 -7.47 21.97 -2.93
N PRO A 250 -6.14 21.77 -2.99
CA PRO A 250 -5.55 20.64 -3.70
C PRO A 250 -6.18 19.29 -3.26
N GLN A 251 -6.56 18.46 -4.24
CA GLN A 251 -7.06 17.11 -3.97
C GLN A 251 -5.90 16.19 -3.58
N LEU A 252 -5.69 16.05 -2.28
CA LEU A 252 -4.65 15.18 -1.71
C LEU A 252 -5.29 14.04 -0.94
N VAL A 253 -4.75 12.84 -1.14
CA VAL A 253 -5.11 11.66 -0.35
C VAL A 253 -4.64 11.90 1.08
N ALA A 254 -5.55 11.75 2.04
CA ALA A 254 -5.30 11.83 3.47
C ALA A 254 -4.98 10.45 4.06
N GLY A 255 -5.67 9.40 3.61
CA GLY A 255 -5.48 8.05 4.15
C GLY A 255 -6.01 6.98 3.21
N VAL A 256 -5.61 5.74 3.46
CA VAL A 256 -6.02 4.62 2.62
C VAL A 256 -6.10 3.33 3.40
N ALA A 257 -7.15 2.55 3.14
CA ALA A 257 -7.28 1.17 3.56
C ALA A 257 -7.52 0.28 2.35
N LEU A 258 -6.92 -0.92 2.33
CA LEU A 258 -7.13 -1.90 1.26
C LEU A 258 -7.95 -3.07 1.78
N ARG A 259 -8.98 -3.46 1.04
CA ARG A 259 -9.77 -4.67 1.31
C ARG A 259 -9.78 -5.59 0.08
N PRO A 260 -9.77 -6.92 0.27
CA PRO A 260 -9.84 -7.82 -0.88
C PRO A 260 -11.21 -7.84 -1.56
N GLY A 261 -11.24 -7.57 -2.87
CA GLY A 261 -12.46 -7.37 -3.63
C GLY A 261 -13.34 -6.24 -3.06
N VAL A 262 -14.63 -6.25 -3.39
CA VAL A 262 -15.61 -5.27 -2.91
C VAL A 262 -16.26 -5.79 -1.64
N ARG A 263 -15.55 -5.65 -0.50
CA ARG A 263 -15.99 -6.16 0.80
C ARG A 263 -15.51 -5.24 1.91
N LEU A 264 -16.19 -5.28 3.06
CA LEU A 264 -15.73 -4.63 4.30
C LEU A 264 -15.56 -3.11 4.16
N ARG A 265 -16.40 -2.46 3.34
CA ARG A 265 -16.30 -1.02 3.06
C ARG A 265 -16.39 -0.18 4.34
N SER A 266 -17.39 -0.47 5.18
CA SER A 266 -17.65 0.26 6.42
C SER A 266 -16.48 0.16 7.40
N SER A 267 -15.91 -1.05 7.57
CA SER A 267 -14.73 -1.22 8.43
C SER A 267 -13.44 -0.66 7.80
N ALA A 268 -13.36 -0.52 6.48
CA ALA A 268 -12.27 0.20 5.83
C ALA A 268 -12.35 1.71 6.08
N ALA A 269 -13.56 2.31 5.98
CA ALA A 269 -13.76 3.71 6.32
C ALA A 269 -13.41 3.99 7.79
N ILE A 270 -13.90 3.15 8.72
CA ILE A 270 -13.55 3.26 10.15
C ILE A 270 -12.02 3.18 10.33
N ALA A 271 -11.35 2.19 9.73
CA ALA A 271 -9.89 2.06 9.86
C ALA A 271 -9.12 3.29 9.34
N VAL A 272 -9.58 3.93 8.27
CA VAL A 272 -8.97 5.17 7.77
C VAL A 272 -9.22 6.33 8.72
N LEU A 273 -10.43 6.45 9.28
CA LEU A 273 -10.77 7.51 10.24
C LEU A 273 -10.03 7.34 11.57
N ASP A 274 -9.91 6.11 12.08
CA ASP A 274 -9.15 5.79 13.29
C ASP A 274 -7.66 6.12 13.13
N ALA A 275 -7.10 5.91 11.93
CA ALA A 275 -5.74 6.33 11.59
C ALA A 275 -5.61 7.87 11.46
N LEU A 276 -6.68 8.55 11.04
CA LEU A 276 -6.75 10.01 10.88
C LEU A 276 -7.45 10.68 12.07
N LYS A 277 -6.88 10.53 13.27
CA LYS A 277 -7.46 10.94 14.57
C LYS A 277 -7.90 12.42 14.70
N PHE A 278 -7.52 13.28 13.77
CA PHE A 278 -7.82 14.72 13.77
C PHE A 278 -9.03 15.10 12.89
N ILE A 279 -9.63 14.12 12.20
CA ILE A 279 -10.78 14.35 11.32
C ILE A 279 -12.05 14.51 12.16
N THR A 280 -12.82 15.56 11.84
CA THR A 280 -14.08 15.90 12.50
C THR A 280 -15.29 15.69 11.60
N GLU A 281 -15.08 15.63 10.28
CA GLU A 281 -16.14 15.48 9.30
C GLU A 281 -15.73 14.48 8.20
N ALA A 282 -16.65 13.57 7.87
CA ALA A 282 -16.44 12.58 6.81
C ALA A 282 -17.65 12.53 5.88
N LEU A 283 -17.41 12.74 4.59
CA LEU A 283 -18.37 12.48 3.52
C LEU A 283 -18.15 11.07 2.99
N LEU A 284 -19.20 10.24 3.04
CA LEU A 284 -19.16 8.84 2.65
C LEU A 284 -20.24 8.57 1.60
N ASP A 285 -19.91 7.74 0.60
CA ASP A 285 -20.94 7.19 -0.29
C ASP A 285 -21.91 6.28 0.50
N ARG A 286 -23.14 6.14 0.01
CA ARG A 286 -24.16 5.28 0.60
C ARG A 286 -23.69 3.83 0.79
N GLY A 287 -22.78 3.35 -0.06
CA GLY A 287 -22.19 2.01 0.05
C GLY A 287 -21.39 1.74 1.33
N TYR A 288 -21.14 2.75 2.18
CA TYR A 288 -20.49 2.60 3.49
C TYR A 288 -21.46 2.52 4.66
N THR A 289 -22.77 2.67 4.41
CA THR A 289 -23.81 2.70 5.46
C THR A 289 -24.52 1.37 5.68
N THR A 290 -24.15 0.35 4.90
CA THR A 290 -24.69 -1.03 4.93
C THR A 290 -23.65 -2.01 5.40
#